data_AF-A0A7D5M2K0-F1
#
_entry.id   AF-A0A7D5M2K0-F1
#
_cell.length_a   1.000
_cell.length_b   1.000
_cell.length_c   1.000
_cell.angle_alpha   90.00
_cell.angle_beta   90.00
_cell.angle_gamma   90.00
#
_symmetry.space_group_name_H-M   'P 1'
#
loop_
_entity.id
_entity.type
_entity.pdbx_description
1 polymer ?
#
loop_
_entity_poly.entity_id
_entity_poly.type
_entity_poly.pdbx_seq_one_letter_code
_entity_poly.pdbx_strand_id
1 'polypeptide(L)' 'MTLEEGLELISNYRKALEKFLETLPEQSVQLGSEMINTLSMNSKNEIKNLDAIEKALKRQPNYESGLSE' A
#
# COMPACT_ATOMS: atom_id res chain seq x y z
N MET A 1 16.23 9.44 -3.24
CA MET A 1 15.15 8.76 -2.52
C MET A 1 15.73 8.08 -1.31
N THR A 2 15.37 8.52 -0.12
CA THR A 2 15.79 7.97 1.18
C THR A 2 14.82 6.87 1.65
N LEU A 3 15.20 6.11 2.69
CA LEU A 3 14.30 5.14 3.33
C LEU A 3 13.05 5.82 3.90
N GLU A 4 13.20 7.00 4.48
CA GLU A 4 12.08 7.79 5.04
C GLU A 4 11.11 8.21 3.95
N GLU A 5 11.60 8.76 2.84
CA GLU A 5 10.79 9.12 1.67
C GLU A 5 10.06 7.89 1.08
N GLY A 6 10.72 6.73 1.05
CA GLY A 6 10.11 5.47 0.59
C GLY A 6 9.00 4.96 1.52
N LEU A 7 9.22 5.02 2.85
CA LEU A 7 8.21 4.64 3.84
C LEU A 7 7.01 5.60 3.84
N GLU A 8 7.25 6.89 3.64
CA GLU A 8 6.19 7.88 3.48
C GLU A 8 5.35 7.60 2.22
N LEU A 9 6.00 7.27 1.09
CA LEU A 9 5.30 6.91 -0.14
C LEU A 9 4.40 5.69 0.05
N ILE A 10 4.89 4.64 0.71
CA ILE A 10 4.11 3.43 1.03
C ILE A 10 2.90 3.79 1.90
N SER A 11 3.11 4.59 2.95
CA SER A 11 2.05 5.04 3.86
C SER A 11 0.98 5.85 3.14
N ASN A 12 1.39 6.78 2.27
CA ASN A 12 0.49 7.62 1.50
C ASN A 12 -0.32 6.81 0.47
N TYR A 13 0.31 5.84 -0.19
CA TYR A 13 -0.39 4.96 -1.12
C TYR A 13 -1.39 4.05 -0.42
N ARG A 14 -1.04 3.50 0.76
CA ARG A 14 -1.99 2.73 1.58
C ARG A 14 -3.23 3.54 1.94
N LYS A 15 -3.04 4.76 2.45
CA LYS A 15 -4.16 5.67 2.80
C LYS A 15 -5.03 6.01 1.59
N ALA A 16 -4.43 6.18 0.41
CA ALA A 16 -5.17 6.43 -0.82
C ALA A 16 -6.02 5.22 -1.22
N LEU A 17 -5.51 4.00 -1.06
CA LEU A 17 -6.28 2.77 -1.31
C LEU A 17 -7.41 2.58 -0.29
N GLU A 18 -7.19 2.90 0.99
CA GLU A 18 -8.22 2.89 2.03
C GLU A 18 -9.35 3.86 1.67
N LYS A 19 -9.02 5.12 1.35
CA LYS A 19 -9.99 6.12 0.92
C LYS A 19 -10.72 5.73 -0.37
N PHE A 20 -10.00 5.13 -1.33
CA PHE A 20 -10.61 4.60 -2.54
C PHE A 20 -11.67 3.55 -2.21
N LEU A 21 -11.37 2.61 -1.30
CA LEU A 21 -12.32 1.59 -0.87
C LEU A 21 -13.55 2.17 -0.16
N GLU A 22 -13.41 3.26 0.58
CA GLU A 22 -14.53 3.96 1.23
C GLU A 22 -15.50 4.55 0.20
N THR A 23 -14.98 5.14 -0.87
CA THR A 23 -15.80 5.81 -1.90
C THR A 23 -16.19 4.89 -3.05
N LEU A 24 -15.54 3.73 -3.19
CA LEU A 24 -15.78 2.77 -4.28
C LEU A 24 -17.25 2.31 -4.36
N PRO A 25 -17.97 1.99 -3.25
CA PRO A 25 -19.37 1.60 -3.31
C PRO A 25 -20.28 2.65 -3.96
N GLU A 26 -19.94 3.93 -3.87
CA GLU A 26 -20.71 5.02 -4.50
C GLU A 26 -20.66 4.95 -6.04
N GLN A 27 -19.65 4.27 -6.59
CA GLN A 27 -19.47 4.06 -8.03
C GLN A 27 -20.21 2.82 -8.55
N SER A 28 -20.98 2.12 -7.71
CA SER A 28 -21.61 0.84 -8.05
C SER A 28 -22.60 0.93 -9.22
N VAL A 29 -23.26 2.08 -9.39
CA VAL A 29 -24.19 2.35 -10.51
C VAL A 29 -23.44 2.41 -11.85
N GLN A 30 -22.22 2.94 -11.87
CA GLN A 30 -21.44 3.14 -13.10
C GLN A 30 -20.57 1.95 -13.46
N LEU A 31 -19.95 1.31 -12.45
CA LEU A 31 -18.97 0.24 -12.68
C LEU A 31 -19.60 -1.16 -12.66
N GLY A 32 -20.77 -1.31 -12.06
CA GLY A 32 -21.40 -2.62 -11.84
C GLY A 32 -20.76 -3.42 -10.70
N SER A 33 -21.53 -4.34 -10.11
CA SER A 33 -21.15 -5.07 -8.88
C SER A 33 -19.90 -5.95 -9.03
N GLU A 34 -19.72 -6.59 -10.19
CA GLU A 34 -18.55 -7.43 -10.46
C GLU A 34 -17.24 -6.63 -10.46
N MET A 35 -17.26 -5.44 -11.08
CA MET A 35 -16.10 -4.56 -11.10
C MET A 35 -15.80 -4.02 -9.71
N ILE A 36 -16.82 -3.59 -8.96
CA ILE A 36 -16.69 -3.15 -7.57
C ILE A 36 -16.05 -4.24 -6.70
N ASN A 37 -16.51 -5.48 -6.83
CA ASN A 37 -15.95 -6.61 -6.09
C ASN A 37 -14.49 -6.87 -6.45
N THR A 38 -14.16 -6.85 -7.74
CA THR A 38 -12.79 -7.06 -8.24
C THR A 38 -11.84 -5.97 -7.73
N LEU A 39 -12.22 -4.70 -7.87
CA LEU A 39 -11.45 -3.56 -7.38
C LEU A 39 -11.29 -3.63 -5.86
N SER A 40 -12.37 -3.98 -5.13
CA SER A 40 -12.33 -4.13 -3.69
C SER A 40 -11.34 -5.20 -3.23
N MET A 41 -11.37 -6.37 -3.86
CA MET A 41 -10.45 -7.47 -3.51
C MET A 41 -8.99 -7.11 -3.83
N ASN A 42 -8.75 -6.51 -5.00
CA ASN A 42 -7.40 -6.14 -5.42
C ASN A 42 -6.81 -5.08 -4.49
N SER A 43 -7.54 -4.01 -4.20
CA SER A 43 -7.07 -2.96 -3.27
C SER A 43 -6.81 -3.51 -1.87
N LYS A 44 -7.64 -4.43 -1.35
CA LYS A 44 -7.41 -5.08 -0.05
C LYS A 44 -6.15 -5.95 -0.04
N ASN A 45 -5.85 -6.63 -1.14
CA ASN A 45 -4.62 -7.40 -1.27
C ASN A 45 -3.39 -6.49 -1.34
N GLU A 46 -3.49 -5.40 -2.08
CA GLU A 46 -2.40 -4.44 -2.21
C GLU A 46 -2.08 -3.75 -0.87
N ILE A 47 -3.10 -3.38 -0.08
CA ILE A 47 -2.90 -2.87 1.29
C ILE A 47 -2.08 -3.86 2.14
N LYS A 48 -2.40 -5.16 2.07
CA LYS A 48 -1.64 -6.18 2.81
C LYS A 48 -0.20 -6.30 2.31
N ASN A 49 0.04 -6.17 1.01
CA ASN A 49 1.38 -6.19 0.44
C ASN A 49 2.20 -4.99 0.93
N LEU A 50 1.61 -3.80 0.91
CA LEU A 50 2.23 -2.56 1.40
C LEU A 50 2.59 -2.68 2.88
N ASP A 51 1.71 -3.21 3.72
CA ASP A 51 1.99 -3.45 5.14
C ASP A 51 3.15 -4.45 5.33
N ALA A 52 3.24 -5.47 4.49
CA ALA A 52 4.33 -6.44 4.55
C ALA A 52 5.67 -5.80 4.14
N ILE A 53 5.67 -4.98 3.09
CA ILE A 53 6.85 -4.24 2.64
C ILE A 53 7.28 -3.22 3.70
N GLU A 54 6.35 -2.43 4.24
CA GLU A 54 6.63 -1.46 5.31
C GLU A 54 7.28 -2.15 6.53
N LYS A 55 6.74 -3.30 6.94
CA LYS A 55 7.31 -4.11 8.02
C LYS A 55 8.69 -4.67 7.68
N ALA A 56 8.90 -5.13 6.45
CA ALA A 56 10.18 -5.68 6.02
C ALA A 56 11.28 -4.60 6.00
N LEU A 57 10.96 -3.42 5.49
CA LEU A 57 11.87 -2.27 5.45
C LEU A 57 12.20 -1.76 6.86
N LYS A 58 11.21 -1.71 7.77
CA LYS A 58 11.42 -1.35 9.19
C LYS A 58 12.17 -2.42 10.00
N ARG A 59 12.12 -3.69 9.57
CA ARG A 59 12.76 -4.82 10.27
C ARG A 59 14.23 -4.99 9.94
N GLN A 60 14.77 -4.32 8.92
CA GLN A 60 16.19 -4.45 8.60
C GLN A 60 17.03 -3.97 9.81
N PRO A 61 17.76 -4.87 10.50
CA PRO A 61 18.68 -4.46 11.53
C PRO A 61 19.89 -3.87 10.81
N ASN A 62 20.15 -2.58 11.04
CA ASN A 62 21.34 -1.87 10.61
C ASN A 62 21.52 -1.74 9.08
N TYR A 63 21.08 -0.60 8.53
CA TYR A 63 21.81 0.07 7.43
C TYR A 63 23.07 0.77 8.01
N GLU A 64 23.81 0.06 8.85
CA GLU A 64 25.15 0.41 9.34
C GLU A 64 25.96 -0.89 9.30
N SER A 65 27.12 -0.88 8.66
CA SER A 65 28.01 -2.02 8.37
C SER A 65 27.73 -2.75 7.05
N GLY A 66 28.37 -2.27 5.97
CA GLY A 66 28.38 -2.95 4.68
C GLY A 66 29.13 -2.22 3.57
N LEU A 67 29.38 -0.91 3.72
CA LEU A 67 30.35 -0.17 2.92
C LEU A 67 31.55 0.21 3.80
N SER A 68 32.33 -0.80 4.16
CA SER A 68 33.71 -0.65 4.60
C SER A 68 34.51 -1.70 3.86
N GLU A 69 34.92 -1.36 2.64
CA GLU A 69 36.14 -1.89 2.03
C GLU A 69 37.21 -0.79 2.11
#